data_AF-A0A0D2RZK0-F1
#
_entry.id   AF-A0A0D2RZK0-F1
#
_cell.length_a   1.000
_cell.length_b   1.000
_cell.length_c   1.000
_cell.angle_alpha   90.00
_cell.angle_beta   90.00
_cell.angle_gamma   90.00
#
_symmetry.space_group_name_H-M   'P 1'
#
loop_
_entity.id
_entity.type
_entity.pdbx_description
1 polymer ?
#
loop_
_entity_poly.entity_id
_entity_poly.type
_entity_poly.pdbx_seq_one_letter_code
_entity_poly.pdbx_strand_id
1 'polypeptide(L)'
;MLYSYLSMASKPGLLTDWPWKPLGSFKYIILVPLIAEHIYSFMVKDNKDIDVSKLALFPSMLWRMLHNQLWISLSRYRIAKGSNKIVDKGIEFDQVDRERDWDDHIMFSAILFYWGNKCVPGGSRVPYWRLDGVIITMLLHAGPVEFLYYWLHRALHHHYLYSRYHSHHHSSIVTEPITSVIHPFAEHIAYFLLFSIPVFTMVLTGTVSVIALAAYVTYLDFMNNMGHCNFELIPNWLFTLLPPLKYIIYTPSFHSLHHVQFRTNYSLFMPFYDYIYGTMDKSSDSLYEKSLRRKEESPYVVHLTHLTTPESIYHLRLGFASFASKPYTPSTWHMWLLWPVTLCSMMLTWIYCSTFVVESNRFHNIILQTWAIPKYNIQYRSKSQKQSINNLIEEAILEAEEKGARVLSLGLMNQGEELNMYGGVYMQKHPQLKVKLVDGSSLAVAVVLNSIPKGTTQVVLRGKLPKVACALAFALCQKRIQVSVLREDEYEKLDKLLGTKSEGKLVLSKSYTCKVPKPVLNYHFKVQSLSYS
;
A
#
# COMPACT_ATOMS: atom_id res chain seq x y z
N MET A 1 5.40 5.78 26.74
CA MET A 1 6.04 7.11 26.78
C MET A 1 7.36 7.01 26.03
N LEU A 2 7.67 7.98 25.16
CA LEU A 2 8.66 7.97 24.06
C LEU A 2 8.20 7.27 22.76
N TYR A 3 7.13 7.79 22.16
CA TYR A 3 7.10 7.86 20.68
C TYR A 3 8.03 9.00 20.31
N SER A 4 9.14 8.72 19.61
CA SER A 4 10.02 9.78 19.11
C SER A 4 9.24 10.58 18.08
N TYR A 5 9.05 11.87 18.37
CA TYR A 5 8.49 12.84 17.45
C TYR A 5 9.38 12.92 16.19
N LEU A 6 8.96 12.25 15.12
CA LEU A 6 9.45 12.52 13.77
C LEU A 6 8.98 13.94 13.42
N SER A 7 9.89 14.91 13.50
CA SER A 7 9.61 16.29 13.13
C SER A 7 9.19 16.36 11.67
N MET A 8 8.02 16.95 11.39
CA MET A 8 7.48 17.08 10.04
C MET A 8 8.45 17.85 9.13
N ALA A 9 9.02 18.97 9.57
CA ALA A 9 10.10 19.66 8.84
C ALA A 9 11.41 19.69 9.63
N SER A 10 12.54 19.84 8.94
CA SER A 10 13.87 19.88 9.57
C SER A 10 14.03 21.01 10.61
N LYS A 11 13.31 22.12 10.40
CA LYS A 11 13.18 23.25 11.33
C LYS A 11 11.73 23.76 11.27
N PRO A 12 10.78 23.19 12.02
CA PRO A 12 9.35 23.50 11.89
C PRO A 12 9.04 25.01 11.92
N GLY A 13 8.25 25.48 10.95
CA GLY A 13 7.73 26.86 10.90
C GLY A 13 6.42 27.04 11.67
N LEU A 14 5.86 28.26 11.62
CA LEU A 14 4.50 28.53 12.12
C LEU A 14 3.48 27.71 11.33
N LEU A 15 2.45 27.18 12.02
CA LEU A 15 1.42 26.33 11.43
C LEU A 15 1.99 25.10 10.71
N THR A 16 3.05 24.48 11.26
CA THR A 16 3.58 23.23 10.72
C THR A 16 2.58 22.09 10.88
N ASP A 17 2.05 21.92 12.09
CA ASP A 17 1.13 20.84 12.46
C ASP A 17 -0.32 21.17 12.08
N TRP A 18 -1.08 20.14 11.68
CA TRP A 18 -2.52 20.24 11.47
C TRP A 18 -3.25 20.58 12.78
N PRO A 19 -4.30 21.43 12.76
CA PRO A 19 -5.02 21.84 13.97
C PRO A 19 -5.60 20.66 14.78
N TRP A 20 -5.92 19.55 14.09
CA TRP A 20 -6.51 18.35 14.68
C TRP A 20 -5.53 17.21 14.93
N LYS A 21 -4.23 17.42 14.72
CA LYS A 21 -3.19 16.45 15.05
C LYS A 21 -3.30 15.88 16.48
N PRO A 22 -3.64 16.68 17.53
CA PRO A 22 -3.82 16.15 18.89
C PRO A 22 -4.95 15.13 19.03
N LEU A 23 -5.93 15.11 18.11
CA LEU A 23 -7.05 14.15 18.14
C LEU A 23 -6.63 12.75 17.64
N GLY A 24 -5.50 12.63 16.92
CA GLY A 24 -5.07 11.38 16.30
C GLY A 24 -6.20 10.73 15.49
N SER A 25 -6.48 9.46 15.76
CA SER A 25 -7.56 8.70 15.10
C SER A 25 -8.97 9.26 15.30
N PHE A 26 -9.19 10.17 16.27
CA PHE A 26 -10.49 10.82 16.50
C PHE A 26 -10.73 12.06 15.64
N LYS A 27 -9.78 12.44 14.77
CA LYS A 27 -9.88 13.63 13.90
C LYS A 27 -11.20 13.71 13.11
N TYR A 28 -11.75 12.57 12.69
CA TYR A 28 -13.00 12.52 11.92
C TYR A 28 -14.24 13.07 12.65
N ILE A 29 -14.19 13.24 13.97
CA ILE A 29 -15.27 13.90 14.73
C ILE A 29 -15.54 15.32 14.21
N ILE A 30 -14.53 15.98 13.64
CA ILE A 30 -14.65 17.32 13.05
C ILE A 30 -15.65 17.35 11.89
N LEU A 31 -15.85 16.23 11.20
CA LEU A 31 -16.81 16.13 10.09
C LEU A 31 -18.24 15.83 10.55
N VAL A 32 -18.47 15.50 11.83
CA VAL A 32 -19.80 15.13 12.36
C VAL A 32 -20.85 16.21 12.10
N PRO A 33 -20.60 17.52 12.31
CA PRO A 33 -21.60 18.54 12.02
C PRO A 33 -22.02 18.58 10.55
N LEU A 34 -21.06 18.44 9.64
CA LEU A 34 -21.30 18.40 8.18
C LEU A 34 -22.17 17.18 7.82
N ILE A 35 -21.80 16.00 8.34
CA ILE A 35 -22.51 14.75 8.06
C ILE A 35 -23.92 14.78 8.66
N ALA A 36 -24.07 15.22 9.91
CA ALA A 36 -25.36 15.30 10.60
C ALA A 36 -26.32 16.24 9.87
N GLU A 37 -25.83 17.40 9.42
CA GLU A 37 -26.66 18.34 8.67
C GLU A 37 -27.00 17.83 7.27
N HIS A 38 -26.10 17.09 6.64
CA HIS A 38 -26.37 16.43 5.36
C HIS A 38 -27.48 15.38 5.51
N ILE A 39 -27.39 14.51 6.51
CA ILE A 39 -28.43 13.51 6.83
C ILE A 39 -29.76 14.20 7.14
N TYR A 40 -29.76 15.22 7.99
CA TYR A 40 -30.96 15.99 8.32
C TYR A 40 -31.60 16.62 7.08
N SER A 41 -30.79 17.25 6.21
CA SER A 41 -31.28 17.87 4.99
C SER A 41 -31.87 16.87 4.01
N PHE A 42 -31.37 15.63 3.99
CA PHE A 42 -31.89 14.57 3.13
C PHE A 42 -33.16 13.92 3.69
N MET A 43 -33.25 13.76 5.02
CA MET A 43 -34.37 13.07 5.66
C MET A 43 -35.59 13.96 5.93
N VAL A 44 -35.38 15.27 6.16
CA VAL A 44 -36.42 16.16 6.71
C VAL A 44 -36.91 17.21 5.71
N LYS A 45 -36.08 17.63 4.74
CA LYS A 45 -36.47 18.67 3.79
C LYS A 45 -37.22 18.09 2.59
N ASP A 46 -38.16 18.87 2.08
CA ASP A 46 -38.83 18.58 0.82
C ASP A 46 -37.85 18.59 -0.36
N ASN A 47 -38.14 17.79 -1.39
CA ASN A 47 -37.28 17.64 -2.58
C ASN A 47 -36.95 18.99 -3.27
N LYS A 48 -37.81 20.00 -3.16
CA LYS A 48 -37.61 21.34 -3.75
C LYS A 48 -36.58 22.19 -2.98
N ASP A 49 -36.33 21.84 -1.71
CA ASP A 49 -35.40 22.55 -0.82
C ASP A 49 -34.04 21.87 -0.69
N ILE A 50 -33.85 20.77 -1.39
CA ILE A 50 -32.58 20.04 -1.42
C ILE A 50 -31.56 20.83 -2.25
N ASP A 51 -30.50 21.26 -1.58
CA ASP A 51 -29.32 21.79 -2.27
C ASP A 51 -28.44 20.62 -2.75
N VAL A 52 -28.54 20.33 -4.03
CA VAL A 52 -27.75 19.31 -4.73
C VAL A 52 -26.25 19.53 -4.55
N SER A 53 -25.78 20.78 -4.56
CA SER A 53 -24.35 21.08 -4.44
C SER A 53 -23.80 20.71 -3.07
N LYS A 54 -24.62 20.91 -2.04
CA LYS A 54 -24.36 20.43 -0.68
C LYS A 54 -24.46 18.90 -0.58
N LEU A 55 -25.42 18.29 -1.28
CA LEU A 55 -25.52 16.83 -1.33
C LEU A 55 -24.32 16.17 -2.02
N ALA A 56 -23.73 16.82 -3.02
CA ALA A 56 -22.59 16.29 -3.75
C ALA A 56 -21.30 16.26 -2.92
N LEU A 57 -21.20 17.04 -1.83
CA LEU A 57 -20.00 17.12 -0.99
C LEU A 57 -19.58 15.76 -0.44
N PHE A 58 -20.50 15.02 0.19
CA PHE A 58 -20.17 13.74 0.82
C PHE A 58 -19.75 12.66 -0.22
N PRO A 59 -20.50 12.42 -1.31
CA PRO A 59 -20.04 11.55 -2.40
C PRO A 59 -18.70 12.00 -3.00
N SER A 60 -18.46 13.32 -3.13
CA SER A 60 -17.18 13.81 -3.65
C SER A 60 -16.02 13.47 -2.72
N MET A 61 -16.18 13.56 -1.40
CA MET A 61 -15.16 13.17 -0.43
C MET A 61 -14.86 11.67 -0.50
N LEU A 62 -15.91 10.84 -0.57
CA LEU A 62 -15.76 9.39 -0.72
C LEU A 62 -15.06 9.04 -2.04
N TRP A 63 -15.41 9.72 -3.12
CA TRP A 63 -14.74 9.57 -4.41
C TRP A 63 -13.26 9.90 -4.31
N ARG A 64 -12.89 11.02 -3.68
CA ARG A 64 -11.47 11.39 -3.49
C ARG A 64 -10.71 10.34 -2.68
N MET A 65 -11.29 9.84 -1.60
CA MET A 65 -10.70 8.78 -0.79
C MET A 65 -10.47 7.51 -1.62
N LEU A 66 -11.50 7.06 -2.36
CA LEU A 66 -11.43 5.89 -3.23
C LEU A 66 -10.41 6.07 -4.35
N HIS A 67 -10.44 7.21 -5.03
CA HIS A 67 -9.56 7.54 -6.14
C HIS A 67 -8.09 7.53 -5.71
N ASN A 68 -7.75 8.16 -4.58
CA ASN A 68 -6.39 8.12 -4.01
C ASN A 68 -5.99 6.68 -3.63
N GLN A 69 -6.86 5.93 -2.96
CA GLN A 69 -6.57 4.54 -2.59
C GLN A 69 -6.34 3.64 -3.82
N LEU A 70 -7.11 3.80 -4.89
CA LEU A 70 -6.90 3.07 -6.15
C LEU A 70 -5.53 3.38 -6.76
N TRP A 71 -5.11 4.65 -6.75
CA TRP A 71 -3.79 5.05 -7.21
C TRP A 71 -2.67 4.45 -6.37
N ILE A 72 -2.79 4.47 -5.03
CA ILE A 72 -1.84 3.84 -4.12
C ILE A 72 -1.71 2.34 -4.45
N SER A 73 -2.84 1.65 -4.55
CA SER A 73 -2.87 0.21 -4.85
C SER A 73 -2.23 -0.10 -6.22
N LEU A 74 -2.53 0.71 -7.24
CA LEU A 74 -1.94 0.58 -8.56
C LEU A 74 -0.43 0.83 -8.55
N SER A 75 0.01 1.92 -7.92
CA SER A 75 1.43 2.28 -7.78
C SER A 75 2.21 1.15 -7.09
N ARG A 76 1.73 0.66 -5.94
CA ARG A 76 2.37 -0.45 -5.22
C ARG A 76 2.43 -1.73 -6.04
N TYR A 77 1.37 -2.06 -6.77
CA TYR A 77 1.34 -3.23 -7.65
C TYR A 77 2.37 -3.13 -8.78
N ARG A 78 2.43 -1.97 -9.45
CA ARG A 78 3.39 -1.73 -10.55
C ARG A 78 4.83 -1.74 -10.04
N ILE A 79 5.09 -1.11 -8.90
CA ILE A 79 6.41 -1.07 -8.25
C ILE A 79 6.84 -2.47 -7.80
N ALA A 80 5.93 -3.28 -7.25
CA ALA A 80 6.23 -4.66 -6.84
C ALA A 80 6.63 -5.54 -8.03
N LYS A 81 6.05 -5.33 -9.22
CA LYS A 81 6.49 -5.99 -10.46
C LYS A 81 7.83 -5.46 -11.01
N GLY A 82 8.16 -4.21 -10.70
CA GLY A 82 9.40 -3.55 -11.13
C GLY A 82 9.40 -3.04 -12.59
N SER A 83 8.32 -3.26 -13.35
CA SER A 83 8.18 -2.71 -14.70
C SER A 83 7.90 -1.21 -14.67
N ASN A 84 8.52 -0.48 -15.59
CA ASN A 84 8.40 0.97 -15.69
C ASN A 84 8.79 1.77 -14.44
N LYS A 85 9.47 1.14 -13.46
CA LYS A 85 9.85 1.76 -12.19
C LYS A 85 10.89 2.86 -12.38
N ILE A 86 10.65 4.03 -11.78
CA ILE A 86 11.48 5.22 -11.95
C ILE A 86 12.62 5.24 -10.92
N VAL A 87 12.30 5.38 -9.63
CA VAL A 87 13.27 5.38 -8.54
C VAL A 87 13.43 3.97 -7.99
N ASP A 88 14.65 3.45 -8.05
CA ASP A 88 14.95 2.08 -7.63
C ASP A 88 15.41 1.97 -6.17
N LYS A 89 14.53 2.37 -5.25
CA LYS A 89 14.71 2.23 -3.80
C LYS A 89 13.46 1.62 -3.17
N GLY A 90 13.61 1.06 -1.97
CA GLY A 90 12.50 0.61 -1.15
C GLY A 90 11.83 1.79 -0.44
N ILE A 91 10.56 1.63 -0.06
CA ILE A 91 9.86 2.56 0.81
C ILE A 91 10.16 2.16 2.25
N GLU A 92 10.81 3.06 2.98
CA GLU A 92 11.23 2.86 4.37
C GLU A 92 10.07 3.03 5.35
N PHE A 93 10.16 2.37 6.51
CA PHE A 93 9.11 2.44 7.54
C PHE A 93 8.83 3.87 8.01
N ASP A 94 9.88 4.70 8.16
CA ASP A 94 9.72 6.10 8.56
C ASP A 94 8.91 6.91 7.53
N GLN A 95 9.01 6.58 6.24
CA GLN A 95 8.19 7.21 5.21
C GLN A 95 6.73 6.78 5.36
N VAL A 96 6.47 5.47 5.47
CA VAL A 96 5.11 4.94 5.65
C VAL A 96 4.41 5.59 6.85
N ASP A 97 5.13 5.81 7.96
CA ASP A 97 4.58 6.44 9.16
C ASP A 97 4.28 7.93 8.95
N ARG A 98 5.15 8.68 8.26
CA ARG A 98 4.92 10.10 7.95
C ARG A 98 3.73 10.32 7.01
N GLU A 99 3.53 9.42 6.05
CA GLU A 99 2.49 9.55 5.02
C GLU A 99 1.13 8.98 5.46
N ARG A 100 1.01 8.53 6.71
CA ARG A 100 -0.17 7.83 7.22
C ARG A 100 -1.43 8.68 7.27
N ASP A 101 -1.30 9.98 7.53
CA ASP A 101 -2.41 10.93 7.69
C ASP A 101 -2.72 11.72 6.41
N TRP A 102 -2.45 11.13 5.23
CA TRP A 102 -2.67 11.74 3.91
C TRP A 102 -4.11 12.24 3.66
N ASP A 103 -5.08 11.70 4.40
CA ASP A 103 -6.49 12.06 4.31
C ASP A 103 -6.86 13.38 5.01
N ASP A 104 -5.92 13.99 5.76
CA ASP A 104 -6.10 15.31 6.39
C ASP A 104 -6.48 16.38 5.36
N HIS A 105 -5.89 16.34 4.17
CA HIS A 105 -6.21 17.30 3.11
C HIS A 105 -7.65 17.13 2.57
N ILE A 106 -8.20 15.91 2.58
CA ILE A 106 -9.60 15.64 2.19
C ILE A 106 -10.52 16.25 3.23
N MET A 107 -10.24 16.01 4.52
CA MET A 107 -11.00 16.62 5.61
C MET A 107 -10.97 18.15 5.54
N PHE A 108 -9.79 18.74 5.29
CA PHE A 108 -9.66 20.18 5.17
C PHE A 108 -10.48 20.73 4.00
N SER A 109 -10.38 20.13 2.82
CA SER A 109 -11.19 20.53 1.66
C SER A 109 -12.69 20.43 1.92
N ALA A 110 -13.14 19.41 2.66
CA ALA A 110 -14.53 19.20 2.98
C ALA A 110 -15.08 20.31 3.88
N ILE A 111 -14.30 20.70 4.88
CA ILE A 111 -14.63 21.83 5.75
C ILE A 111 -14.72 23.10 4.91
N LEU A 112 -13.73 23.38 4.06
CA LEU A 112 -13.72 24.57 3.21
C LEU A 112 -14.91 24.61 2.24
N PHE A 113 -15.23 23.50 1.58
CA PHE A 113 -16.38 23.44 0.67
C PHE A 113 -17.72 23.56 1.39
N TYR A 114 -17.84 22.97 2.59
CA TYR A 114 -19.03 23.13 3.42
C TYR A 114 -19.23 24.59 3.86
N TRP A 115 -18.16 25.26 4.31
CA TRP A 115 -18.20 26.68 4.65
C TRP A 115 -18.44 27.54 3.42
N GLY A 116 -17.82 27.22 2.28
CA GLY A 116 -18.04 27.89 1.01
C GLY A 116 -19.51 27.84 0.57
N ASN A 117 -20.12 26.66 0.65
CA ASN A 117 -21.54 26.47 0.35
C ASN A 117 -22.45 27.32 1.26
N LYS A 118 -22.13 27.43 2.56
CA LYS A 118 -22.95 28.16 3.53
C LYS A 118 -22.74 29.68 3.53
N CYS A 119 -21.49 30.11 3.44
CA CYS A 119 -21.10 31.48 3.77
C CYS A 119 -20.82 32.33 2.53
N VAL A 120 -20.53 31.73 1.37
CA VAL A 120 -20.20 32.47 0.14
C VAL A 120 -21.47 32.67 -0.69
N PRO A 121 -21.86 33.92 -0.99
CA PRO A 121 -22.95 34.19 -1.92
C PRO A 121 -22.70 33.51 -3.27
N GLY A 122 -23.68 32.76 -3.78
CA GLY A 122 -23.54 31.97 -5.01
C GLY A 122 -22.84 30.61 -4.84
N GLY A 123 -22.43 30.24 -3.62
CA GLY A 123 -21.81 28.94 -3.31
C GLY A 123 -22.80 27.80 -3.05
N SER A 124 -24.10 28.10 -2.90
CA SER A 124 -25.17 27.13 -2.68
C SER A 124 -26.17 27.10 -3.83
N ARG A 125 -26.88 25.97 -3.95
CA ARG A 125 -27.89 25.71 -4.99
C ARG A 125 -27.35 25.94 -6.41
N VAL A 126 -26.09 25.59 -6.64
CA VAL A 126 -25.46 25.74 -7.96
C VAL A 126 -25.99 24.69 -8.96
N PRO A 127 -26.05 24.99 -10.26
CA PRO A 127 -26.54 24.05 -11.27
C PRO A 127 -25.64 22.81 -11.39
N TYR A 128 -26.21 21.72 -11.94
CA TYR A 128 -25.46 20.48 -12.16
C TYR A 128 -24.31 20.64 -13.15
N TRP A 129 -24.54 21.32 -14.27
CA TRP A 129 -23.60 21.43 -15.38
C TRP A 129 -23.57 22.83 -15.97
N ARG A 130 -22.37 23.30 -16.30
CA ARG A 130 -22.11 24.57 -17.00
C ARG A 130 -20.83 24.48 -17.80
N LEU A 131 -20.93 24.57 -19.13
CA LEU A 131 -19.77 24.46 -20.02
C LEU A 131 -18.83 25.68 -19.94
N ASP A 132 -19.39 26.88 -19.79
CA ASP A 132 -18.63 28.11 -19.62
C ASP A 132 -17.75 28.07 -18.37
N GLY A 133 -18.28 27.58 -17.24
CA GLY A 133 -17.51 27.35 -16.02
C GLY A 133 -16.36 26.35 -16.18
N VAL A 134 -16.57 25.28 -16.96
CA VAL A 134 -15.51 24.31 -17.28
C VAL A 134 -14.40 24.97 -18.09
N ILE A 135 -14.73 25.72 -19.14
CA ILE A 135 -13.74 26.42 -19.98
C ILE A 135 -12.96 27.44 -19.15
N ILE A 136 -13.64 28.27 -18.37
CA ILE A 136 -13.00 29.25 -17.48
C ILE A 136 -12.03 28.56 -16.52
N THR A 137 -12.45 27.44 -15.92
CA THR A 137 -11.61 26.67 -15.00
C THR A 137 -10.36 26.13 -15.67
N MET A 138 -10.48 25.58 -16.88
CA MET A 138 -9.33 25.07 -17.64
C MET A 138 -8.33 26.19 -17.96
N LEU A 139 -8.81 27.35 -18.41
CA LEU A 139 -7.96 28.49 -18.76
C LEU A 139 -7.27 29.08 -17.52
N LEU A 140 -8.01 29.22 -16.41
CA LEU A 140 -7.45 29.73 -15.16
C LEU A 140 -6.44 28.76 -14.55
N HIS A 141 -6.68 27.45 -14.68
CA HIS A 141 -5.72 26.46 -14.25
C HIS A 141 -4.44 26.51 -15.09
N ALA A 142 -4.56 26.34 -16.40
CA ALA A 142 -3.42 26.27 -17.32
C ALA A 142 -2.57 27.56 -17.37
N GLY A 143 -3.19 28.72 -17.11
CA GLY A 143 -2.49 30.00 -17.05
C GLY A 143 -2.10 30.41 -15.62
N PRO A 144 -2.95 31.22 -14.94
CA PRO A 144 -2.64 31.78 -13.62
C PRO A 144 -2.20 30.77 -12.56
N VAL A 145 -2.89 29.64 -12.41
CA VAL A 145 -2.58 28.69 -11.33
C VAL A 145 -1.22 28.05 -11.55
N GLU A 146 -0.94 27.55 -12.75
CA GLU A 146 0.36 26.96 -13.10
C GLU A 146 1.51 27.98 -12.92
N PHE A 147 1.32 29.22 -13.38
CA PHE A 147 2.31 30.28 -13.22
C PHE A 147 2.60 30.60 -11.75
N LEU A 148 1.55 30.82 -10.95
CA LEU A 148 1.69 31.15 -9.55
C LEU A 148 2.25 29.97 -8.74
N TYR A 149 1.85 28.74 -9.07
CA TYR A 149 2.43 27.54 -8.46
C TYR A 149 3.93 27.48 -8.72
N TYR A 150 4.37 27.62 -9.97
CA TYR A 150 5.78 27.52 -10.34
C TYR A 150 6.66 28.43 -9.46
N TRP A 151 6.24 29.69 -9.28
CA TRP A 151 6.99 30.63 -8.44
C TRP A 151 6.87 30.34 -6.95
N LEU A 152 5.68 29.94 -6.47
CA LEU A 152 5.50 29.53 -5.07
C LEU A 152 6.38 28.33 -4.73
N HIS A 153 6.37 27.30 -5.58
CA HIS A 153 7.15 26.09 -5.41
C HIS A 153 8.65 26.39 -5.46
N ARG A 154 9.11 27.20 -6.41
CA ARG A 154 10.50 27.67 -6.45
C ARG A 154 10.90 28.46 -5.20
N ALA A 155 10.00 29.30 -4.66
CA ALA A 155 10.23 30.00 -3.40
C ALA A 155 10.30 29.04 -2.21
N LEU A 156 9.46 28.00 -2.18
CA LEU A 156 9.50 26.94 -1.16
C LEU A 156 10.83 26.17 -1.17
N HIS A 157 11.53 26.10 -2.31
CA HIS A 157 12.90 25.55 -2.40
C HIS A 157 14.01 26.52 -1.97
N HIS A 158 13.68 27.76 -1.63
CA HIS A 158 14.63 28.64 -0.96
C HIS A 158 14.93 28.12 0.45
N HIS A 159 16.20 28.05 0.84
CA HIS A 159 16.69 27.38 2.05
C HIS A 159 15.88 27.65 3.33
N TYR A 160 15.39 28.89 3.52
CA TYR A 160 14.57 29.28 4.65
C TYR A 160 13.20 28.58 4.67
N LEU A 161 12.48 28.62 3.56
CA LEU A 161 11.16 28.01 3.42
C LEU A 161 11.26 26.49 3.29
N TYR A 162 12.29 25.99 2.60
CA TYR A 162 12.53 24.57 2.43
C TYR A 162 12.66 23.87 3.78
N SER A 163 13.56 24.35 4.64
CA SER A 163 13.78 23.74 5.95
C SER A 163 12.55 23.73 6.86
N ARG A 164 11.59 24.64 6.65
CA ARG A 164 10.39 24.85 7.48
C ARG A 164 9.12 24.19 6.97
N TYR A 165 8.95 24.17 5.66
CA TYR A 165 7.69 23.83 5.03
C TYR A 165 7.88 22.68 4.04
N HIS A 166 8.82 22.81 3.10
CA HIS A 166 8.86 21.89 1.97
C HIS A 166 9.76 20.65 2.14
N SER A 167 10.70 20.67 3.09
CA SER A 167 11.59 19.53 3.38
C SER A 167 10.87 18.28 3.86
N HIS A 168 9.66 18.43 4.43
CA HIS A 168 8.82 17.29 4.82
C HIS A 168 8.42 16.47 3.60
N HIS A 169 7.92 17.14 2.57
CA HIS A 169 7.49 16.54 1.32
C HIS A 169 8.65 15.82 0.62
N HIS A 170 9.80 16.49 0.54
CA HIS A 170 11.02 15.95 -0.08
C HIS A 170 11.74 14.88 0.75
N SER A 171 11.28 14.60 1.98
CA SER A 171 11.79 13.46 2.75
C SER A 171 11.39 12.12 2.13
N SER A 172 10.38 12.11 1.24
CA SER A 172 9.86 10.95 0.54
C SER A 172 10.47 10.82 -0.86
N ILE A 173 11.74 10.39 -0.93
CA ILE A 173 12.47 10.24 -2.20
C ILE A 173 11.82 9.19 -3.13
N VAL A 174 11.23 8.15 -2.56
CA VAL A 174 10.44 7.15 -3.31
C VAL A 174 9.00 7.56 -3.19
N THR A 175 8.54 8.42 -4.10
CA THR A 175 7.17 8.95 -4.02
C THR A 175 6.13 7.83 -4.14
N GLU A 176 5.08 7.94 -3.33
CA GLU A 176 3.81 7.26 -3.55
C GLU A 176 2.75 8.31 -3.90
N PRO A 177 1.61 7.95 -4.52
CA PRO A 177 0.55 8.92 -4.86
C PRO A 177 0.19 9.86 -3.70
N ILE A 178 0.16 9.33 -2.47
CA ILE A 178 -0.11 10.10 -1.25
C ILE A 178 0.97 11.10 -0.88
N THR A 179 2.24 10.91 -1.28
CA THR A 179 3.32 11.88 -1.06
C THR A 179 2.94 13.27 -1.56
N SER A 180 2.11 13.34 -2.62
CA SER A 180 1.58 14.59 -3.19
C SER A 180 0.79 15.48 -2.22
N VAL A 181 0.28 14.92 -1.12
CA VAL A 181 -0.51 15.64 -0.10
C VAL A 181 0.15 15.62 1.27
N ILE A 182 1.44 15.25 1.33
CA ILE A 182 2.21 15.24 2.58
C ILE A 182 3.03 16.51 2.67
N HIS A 183 2.39 17.53 3.23
CA HIS A 183 2.98 18.86 3.47
C HIS A 183 2.53 19.40 4.83
N PRO A 184 3.31 20.29 5.45
CA PRO A 184 2.88 21.04 6.62
C PRO A 184 1.59 21.83 6.38
N PHE A 185 0.85 22.12 7.44
CA PHE A 185 -0.47 22.75 7.33
C PHE A 185 -0.43 24.13 6.66
N ALA A 186 0.58 24.96 6.95
CA ALA A 186 0.77 26.27 6.32
C ALA A 186 0.95 26.17 4.79
N GLU A 187 1.69 25.17 4.34
CA GLU A 187 1.93 24.93 2.90
C GLU A 187 0.64 24.46 2.23
N HIS A 188 -0.15 23.61 2.88
CA HIS A 188 -1.48 23.27 2.42
C HIS A 188 -2.39 24.50 2.29
N ILE A 189 -2.41 25.40 3.27
CA ILE A 189 -3.20 26.65 3.16
C ILE A 189 -2.81 27.42 1.89
N ALA A 190 -1.50 27.57 1.61
CA ALA A 190 -1.02 28.25 0.42
C ALA A 190 -1.50 27.56 -0.88
N TYR A 191 -1.38 26.24 -0.96
CA TYR A 191 -1.88 25.48 -2.12
C TYR A 191 -3.40 25.55 -2.26
N PHE A 192 -4.15 25.48 -1.17
CA PHE A 192 -5.62 25.61 -1.21
C PHE A 192 -6.05 26.99 -1.69
N LEU A 193 -5.42 28.07 -1.21
CA LEU A 193 -5.69 29.43 -1.70
C LEU A 193 -5.42 29.52 -3.21
N LEU A 194 -4.27 29.00 -3.64
CA LEU A 194 -3.90 28.98 -5.05
C LEU A 194 -4.90 28.18 -5.92
N PHE A 195 -5.24 26.96 -5.52
CA PHE A 195 -6.18 26.11 -6.26
C PHE A 195 -7.64 26.57 -6.13
N SER A 196 -7.96 27.45 -5.19
CA SER A 196 -9.28 28.06 -5.08
C SER A 196 -9.53 29.17 -6.10
N ILE A 197 -8.50 29.66 -6.81
CA ILE A 197 -8.64 30.74 -7.81
C ILE A 197 -9.71 30.42 -8.86
N PRO A 198 -9.70 29.25 -9.54
CA PRO A 198 -10.76 28.91 -10.50
C PRO A 198 -12.14 28.75 -9.84
N VAL A 199 -12.19 28.19 -8.62
CA VAL A 199 -13.43 27.96 -7.88
C VAL A 199 -14.10 29.28 -7.50
N PHE A 200 -13.37 30.21 -6.88
CA PHE A 200 -13.90 31.53 -6.54
C PHE A 200 -14.26 32.33 -7.78
N THR A 201 -13.46 32.25 -8.85
CA THR A 201 -13.79 32.93 -10.10
C THR A 201 -15.13 32.44 -10.64
N MET A 202 -15.35 31.13 -10.71
CA MET A 202 -16.62 30.56 -11.14
C MET A 202 -17.82 31.00 -10.27
N VAL A 203 -17.63 31.13 -8.95
CA VAL A 203 -18.69 31.60 -8.05
C VAL A 203 -18.99 33.08 -8.32
N LEU A 204 -17.96 33.91 -8.42
CA LEU A 204 -18.11 35.36 -8.67
C LEU A 204 -18.71 35.66 -10.05
N THR A 205 -18.41 34.85 -11.07
CA THR A 205 -18.97 34.99 -12.41
C THR A 205 -20.32 34.28 -12.58
N GLY A 206 -20.83 33.58 -11.56
CA GLY A 206 -22.07 32.82 -11.64
C GLY A 206 -22.01 31.61 -12.59
N THR A 207 -20.80 31.13 -12.91
CA THR A 207 -20.56 30.01 -13.84
C THR A 207 -20.24 28.69 -13.14
N VAL A 208 -20.24 28.66 -11.80
CA VAL A 208 -20.03 27.46 -11.00
C VAL A 208 -21.09 26.38 -11.29
N SER A 209 -20.66 25.12 -11.31
CA SER A 209 -21.55 23.96 -11.35
C SER A 209 -20.97 22.79 -10.58
N VAL A 210 -21.85 21.88 -10.14
CA VAL A 210 -21.46 20.71 -9.33
C VAL A 210 -20.43 19.85 -10.07
N ILE A 211 -20.67 19.54 -11.33
CA ILE A 211 -19.77 18.68 -12.12
C ILE A 211 -18.45 19.40 -12.41
N ALA A 212 -18.45 20.70 -12.72
CA ALA A 212 -17.21 21.44 -12.96
C ALA A 212 -16.29 21.43 -11.73
N LEU A 213 -16.85 21.66 -10.54
CA LEU A 213 -16.10 21.60 -9.29
C LEU A 213 -15.56 20.19 -9.00
N ALA A 214 -16.41 19.17 -9.12
CA ALA A 214 -16.00 17.78 -8.89
C ALA A 214 -14.93 17.31 -9.89
N ALA A 215 -15.06 17.69 -11.17
CA ALA A 215 -14.09 17.38 -12.22
C ALA A 215 -12.76 18.08 -11.97
N TYR A 216 -12.78 19.36 -11.58
CA TYR A 216 -11.55 20.10 -11.28
C TYR A 216 -10.79 19.51 -10.10
N VAL A 217 -11.47 19.20 -8.99
CA VAL A 217 -10.85 18.56 -7.84
C VAL A 217 -10.33 17.16 -8.18
N THR A 218 -11.09 16.39 -8.97
CA THR A 218 -10.63 15.07 -9.46
C THR A 218 -9.41 15.20 -10.36
N TYR A 219 -9.34 16.21 -11.21
CA TYR A 219 -8.18 16.49 -12.06
C TYR A 219 -6.94 16.83 -11.23
N LEU A 220 -7.07 17.68 -10.21
CA LEU A 220 -5.97 17.98 -9.28
C LEU A 220 -5.46 16.71 -8.60
N ASP A 221 -6.36 15.87 -8.07
CA ASP A 221 -5.98 14.60 -7.43
C ASP A 221 -5.33 13.64 -8.43
N PHE A 222 -5.87 13.52 -9.64
CA PHE A 222 -5.36 12.65 -10.69
C PHE A 222 -3.94 13.03 -11.08
N MET A 223 -3.72 14.30 -11.41
CA MET A 223 -2.42 14.78 -11.85
C MET A 223 -1.39 14.64 -10.74
N ASN A 224 -1.73 15.00 -9.50
CA ASN A 224 -0.84 14.82 -8.35
C ASN A 224 -0.49 13.33 -8.10
N ASN A 225 -1.48 12.45 -8.12
CA ASN A 225 -1.26 11.01 -7.94
C ASN A 225 -0.40 10.41 -9.05
N MET A 226 -0.66 10.80 -10.30
CA MET A 226 0.13 10.40 -11.46
C MET A 226 1.59 10.83 -11.32
N GLY A 227 1.85 12.06 -10.90
CA GLY A 227 3.21 12.58 -10.71
C GLY A 227 4.03 11.86 -9.66
N HIS A 228 3.37 11.33 -8.63
CA HIS A 228 4.02 10.72 -7.47
C HIS A 228 3.92 9.19 -7.46
N CYS A 229 3.45 8.57 -8.54
CA CYS A 229 3.20 7.12 -8.54
C CYS A 229 4.46 6.24 -8.67
N ASN A 230 5.63 6.84 -8.97
CA ASN A 230 6.94 6.17 -9.12
C ASN A 230 6.99 5.03 -10.18
N PHE A 231 6.06 5.04 -11.14
CA PHE A 231 6.18 4.27 -12.38
C PHE A 231 5.80 5.11 -13.58
N GLU A 232 6.49 4.92 -14.71
CA GLU A 232 6.18 5.64 -15.93
C GLU A 232 5.02 4.98 -16.68
N LEU A 233 3.94 5.74 -16.93
CA LEU A 233 2.74 5.26 -17.60
C LEU A 233 2.38 6.03 -18.86
N ILE A 234 3.00 7.20 -19.11
CA ILE A 234 2.72 8.00 -20.29
C ILE A 234 3.54 7.43 -21.46
N PRO A 235 2.90 6.83 -22.47
CA PRO A 235 3.63 6.20 -23.57
C PRO A 235 4.22 7.23 -24.52
N ASN A 236 5.40 6.95 -25.08
CA ASN A 236 6.12 7.88 -25.97
C ASN A 236 5.30 8.27 -27.21
N TRP A 237 4.49 7.36 -27.77
CA TRP A 237 3.70 7.65 -28.96
C TRP A 237 2.79 8.87 -28.79
N LEU A 238 2.37 9.19 -27.56
CA LEU A 238 1.53 10.35 -27.28
C LEU A 238 2.28 11.67 -27.56
N PHE A 239 3.55 11.76 -27.15
CA PHE A 239 4.41 12.91 -27.44
C PHE A 239 4.94 12.91 -28.87
N THR A 240 4.99 11.76 -29.54
CA THR A 240 5.29 11.70 -30.98
C THR A 240 4.11 12.21 -31.82
N LEU A 241 2.87 11.84 -31.46
CA LEU A 241 1.66 12.25 -32.17
C LEU A 241 1.31 13.72 -31.90
N LEU A 242 1.49 14.20 -30.67
CA LEU A 242 1.22 15.57 -30.25
C LEU A 242 2.42 16.15 -29.49
N PRO A 243 3.48 16.58 -30.20
CA PRO A 243 4.70 17.12 -29.58
C PRO A 243 4.47 18.25 -28.57
N PRO A 244 3.52 19.19 -28.76
CA PRO A 244 3.26 20.23 -27.77
C PRO A 244 2.83 19.71 -26.39
N LEU A 245 2.30 18.49 -26.31
CA LEU A 245 1.81 17.91 -25.06
C LEU A 245 2.91 17.75 -24.01
N LYS A 246 4.17 17.54 -24.44
CA LYS A 246 5.34 17.44 -23.55
C LYS A 246 5.52 18.69 -22.66
N TYR A 247 5.04 19.84 -23.10
CA TYR A 247 5.11 21.10 -22.35
C TYR A 247 3.89 21.35 -21.47
N ILE A 248 2.77 20.68 -21.76
CA ILE A 248 1.46 20.91 -21.12
C ILE A 248 1.15 19.83 -20.08
N ILE A 249 1.77 18.66 -20.17
CA ILE A 249 1.56 17.56 -19.22
C ILE A 249 2.93 16.96 -18.87
N TYR A 250 3.31 17.09 -17.61
CA TYR A 250 4.49 16.42 -17.07
C TYR A 250 4.26 14.90 -16.95
N THR A 251 5.37 14.16 -16.96
CA THR A 251 5.37 12.71 -16.74
C THR A 251 5.64 12.37 -15.27
N PRO A 252 5.21 11.19 -14.79
CA PRO A 252 5.65 10.67 -13.49
C PRO A 252 7.17 10.73 -13.31
N SER A 253 7.94 10.41 -14.35
CA SER A 253 9.41 10.49 -14.32
C SER A 253 9.95 11.91 -14.17
N PHE A 254 9.31 12.90 -14.77
CA PHE A 254 9.69 14.32 -14.66
C PHE A 254 9.62 14.81 -13.21
N HIS A 255 8.52 14.50 -12.51
CA HIS A 255 8.32 14.93 -11.13
C HIS A 255 9.01 14.05 -10.10
N SER A 256 9.11 12.74 -10.35
CA SER A 256 9.94 11.87 -9.51
C SER A 256 11.40 12.33 -9.52
N LEU A 257 11.90 12.87 -10.64
CA LEU A 257 13.25 13.43 -10.73
C LEU A 257 13.40 14.71 -9.89
N HIS A 258 12.35 15.52 -9.79
CA HIS A 258 12.31 16.68 -8.89
C HIS A 258 12.56 16.26 -7.42
N HIS A 259 11.90 15.19 -6.96
CA HIS A 259 12.10 14.61 -5.62
C HIS A 259 13.51 14.02 -5.38
N VAL A 260 14.29 13.80 -6.44
CA VAL A 260 15.66 13.26 -6.33
C VAL A 260 16.71 14.37 -6.44
N GLN A 261 16.51 15.35 -7.33
CA GLN A 261 17.49 16.42 -7.59
C GLN A 261 17.21 17.71 -6.82
N PHE A 262 15.96 17.91 -6.36
CA PHE A 262 15.43 19.04 -5.59
C PHE A 262 15.47 20.42 -6.27
N ARG A 263 16.39 20.66 -7.20
CA ARG A 263 16.69 22.00 -7.74
C ARG A 263 16.25 22.23 -9.19
N THR A 264 15.52 21.30 -9.75
CA THR A 264 15.05 21.30 -11.14
C THR A 264 13.61 20.82 -11.20
N ASN A 265 12.90 21.07 -12.31
CA ASN A 265 11.54 20.59 -12.55
C ASN A 265 10.51 21.10 -11.50
N TYR A 266 10.25 22.41 -11.46
CA TYR A 266 9.38 23.05 -10.46
C TYR A 266 7.91 23.20 -10.88
N SER A 267 7.55 22.90 -12.12
CA SER A 267 6.17 23.02 -12.62
C SER A 267 5.18 22.23 -11.78
N LEU A 268 3.92 22.70 -11.72
CA LEU A 268 2.82 21.91 -11.16
C LEU A 268 2.52 20.75 -12.10
N PHE A 269 1.82 21.02 -13.21
CA PHE A 269 1.50 20.01 -14.22
C PHE A 269 2.01 20.34 -15.61
N MET A 270 2.35 21.60 -15.89
CA MET A 270 2.83 22.06 -17.19
C MET A 270 4.35 22.35 -17.17
N PRO A 271 5.21 21.45 -17.67
CA PRO A 271 6.66 21.70 -17.76
C PRO A 271 7.05 22.96 -18.52
N PHE A 272 6.12 23.55 -19.29
CA PHE A 272 6.25 24.82 -20.00
C PHE A 272 7.09 25.88 -19.27
N TYR A 273 6.81 26.12 -17.98
CA TYR A 273 7.54 27.12 -17.20
C TYR A 273 8.98 26.71 -16.89
N ASP A 274 9.26 25.42 -16.67
CA ASP A 274 10.63 24.93 -16.52
C ASP A 274 11.46 25.08 -17.80
N TYR A 275 10.83 24.94 -18.97
CA TYR A 275 11.49 25.22 -20.25
C TYR A 275 11.77 26.72 -20.43
N ILE A 276 10.79 27.58 -20.14
CA ILE A 276 10.95 29.05 -20.28
C ILE A 276 12.05 29.58 -19.36
N TYR A 277 12.05 29.14 -18.10
CA TYR A 277 12.97 29.65 -17.08
C TYR A 277 14.26 28.83 -16.96
N GLY A 278 14.46 27.81 -17.81
CA GLY A 278 15.69 27.01 -17.86
C GLY A 278 15.93 26.17 -16.60
N THR A 279 14.86 25.72 -15.94
CA THR A 279 14.92 24.89 -14.73
C THR A 279 14.60 23.42 -14.97
N MET A 280 14.39 23.02 -16.23
CA MET A 280 14.26 21.62 -16.62
C MET A 280 15.57 20.86 -16.36
N ASP A 281 15.49 19.69 -15.71
CA ASP A 281 16.63 18.80 -15.55
C ASP A 281 17.05 18.19 -16.89
N LYS A 282 18.36 18.22 -17.16
CA LYS A 282 18.97 17.68 -18.39
C LYS A 282 18.75 16.18 -18.57
N SER A 283 18.53 15.45 -17.47
CA SER A 283 18.32 14.00 -17.49
C SER A 283 16.85 13.59 -17.68
N SER A 284 15.88 14.52 -17.67
CA SER A 284 14.45 14.18 -17.70
C SER A 284 14.06 13.27 -18.87
N ASP A 285 14.49 13.61 -20.09
CA ASP A 285 14.18 12.81 -21.28
C ASP A 285 14.81 11.42 -21.23
N SER A 286 16.06 11.34 -20.76
CA SER A 286 16.77 10.07 -20.63
C SER A 286 16.14 9.17 -19.57
N LEU A 287 15.66 9.75 -18.46
CA LEU A 287 14.99 9.02 -17.39
C LEU A 287 13.62 8.50 -17.85
N TYR A 288 12.86 9.33 -18.57
CA TYR A 288 11.58 8.95 -19.16
C TYR A 288 11.74 7.74 -20.09
N GLU A 289 12.65 7.82 -21.06
CA GLU A 289 12.93 6.73 -22.00
C GLU A 289 13.41 5.45 -21.31
N LYS A 290 14.34 5.59 -20.35
CA LYS A 290 14.86 4.46 -19.59
C LYS A 290 13.76 3.79 -18.75
N SER A 291 12.88 4.58 -18.14
CA SER A 291 11.77 4.07 -17.35
C SER A 291 10.79 3.31 -18.24
N LEU A 292 10.39 3.86 -19.40
CA LEU A 292 9.50 3.15 -20.34
C LEU A 292 10.03 1.80 -20.82
N ARG A 293 11.35 1.70 -21.03
CA ARG A 293 12.01 0.47 -21.51
C ARG A 293 12.34 -0.52 -20.39
N ARG A 294 12.10 -0.16 -19.13
CA ARG A 294 12.42 -1.00 -17.97
C ARG A 294 11.46 -2.19 -17.90
N LYS A 295 12.00 -3.39 -18.14
CA LYS A 295 11.29 -4.67 -18.02
C LYS A 295 10.99 -5.02 -16.55
N GLU A 296 10.08 -5.97 -16.35
CA GLU A 296 9.81 -6.54 -15.02
C GLU A 296 11.10 -7.04 -14.35
N GLU A 297 11.18 -6.87 -13.03
CA GLU A 297 12.35 -7.24 -12.25
C GLU A 297 12.39 -8.75 -12.03
N SER A 298 13.54 -9.36 -12.32
CA SER A 298 13.80 -10.79 -12.09
C SER A 298 14.02 -11.03 -10.58
N PRO A 299 13.14 -11.80 -9.91
CA PRO A 299 13.32 -12.11 -8.49
C PRO A 299 14.40 -13.18 -8.30
N TYR A 300 15.19 -13.06 -7.24
CA TYR A 300 16.09 -14.13 -6.82
C TYR A 300 15.35 -15.18 -5.98
N VAL A 301 14.46 -14.73 -5.10
CA VAL A 301 13.58 -15.59 -4.29
C VAL A 301 12.12 -15.22 -4.57
N VAL A 302 11.28 -16.24 -4.75
CA VAL A 302 9.82 -16.11 -4.76
C VAL A 302 9.24 -16.77 -3.51
N HIS A 303 8.37 -16.07 -2.80
CA HIS A 303 7.53 -16.62 -1.74
C HIS A 303 6.10 -16.72 -2.22
N LEU A 304 5.64 -17.93 -2.50
CA LEU A 304 4.29 -18.19 -3.01
C LEU A 304 3.32 -18.45 -1.85
N THR A 305 2.47 -17.48 -1.58
CA THR A 305 1.43 -17.54 -0.54
C THR A 305 0.02 -17.58 -1.14
N HIS A 306 -1.00 -17.50 -0.30
CA HIS A 306 -2.39 -17.36 -0.70
C HIS A 306 -3.19 -16.58 0.36
N LEU A 307 -4.41 -16.19 0.02
CA LEU A 307 -5.31 -15.49 0.95
C LEU A 307 -5.79 -16.45 2.05
N THR A 308 -5.92 -15.99 3.28
CA THR A 308 -6.32 -16.85 4.40
C THR A 308 -7.82 -16.77 4.63
N THR A 309 -8.31 -15.63 5.10
CA THR A 309 -9.74 -15.31 5.25
C THR A 309 -10.17 -14.24 4.25
N PRO A 310 -11.48 -14.04 3.99
CA PRO A 310 -11.96 -12.96 3.12
C PRO A 310 -11.38 -11.58 3.45
N GLU A 311 -11.15 -11.30 4.73
CA GLU A 311 -10.63 -10.04 5.24
C GLU A 311 -9.10 -9.89 5.09
N SER A 312 -8.38 -10.98 4.78
CA SER A 312 -6.93 -10.94 4.62
C SER A 312 -6.46 -10.01 3.47
N ILE A 313 -7.34 -9.69 2.53
CA ILE A 313 -7.10 -8.72 1.45
C ILE A 313 -6.70 -7.33 1.98
N TYR A 314 -7.24 -6.93 3.13
CA TYR A 314 -6.97 -5.63 3.73
C TYR A 314 -5.56 -5.54 4.33
N HIS A 315 -4.95 -6.69 4.61
CA HIS A 315 -3.60 -6.80 5.15
C HIS A 315 -2.55 -6.99 4.06
N LEU A 316 -2.94 -7.06 2.78
CA LEU A 316 -1.99 -6.99 1.67
C LEU A 316 -1.39 -5.58 1.61
N ARG A 317 -0.09 -5.47 1.30
CA ARG A 317 0.58 -4.18 1.12
C ARG A 317 -0.05 -3.32 0.01
N LEU A 318 -0.68 -3.97 -0.97
CA LEU A 318 -1.47 -3.32 -2.03
C LEU A 318 -2.73 -2.61 -1.49
N GLY A 319 -3.26 -3.05 -0.36
CA GLY A 319 -4.47 -2.49 0.26
C GLY A 319 -4.14 -1.31 1.16
N PHE A 320 -4.63 -1.37 2.41
CA PHE A 320 -4.48 -0.29 3.38
C PHE A 320 -3.21 -0.50 4.21
N ALA A 321 -2.24 0.41 4.09
CA ALA A 321 -0.99 0.35 4.87
C ALA A 321 -1.25 0.25 6.39
N SER A 322 -2.28 0.95 6.87
CA SER A 322 -2.67 0.96 8.29
C SER A 322 -3.13 -0.41 8.79
N PHE A 323 -3.80 -1.21 7.94
CA PHE A 323 -4.18 -2.59 8.28
C PHE A 323 -3.00 -3.55 8.08
N ALA A 324 -2.25 -3.43 6.98
CA ALA A 324 -1.06 -4.26 6.73
C ALA A 324 0.01 -4.14 7.83
N SER A 325 0.13 -2.97 8.48
CA SER A 325 1.06 -2.73 9.60
C SER A 325 0.65 -3.37 10.93
N LYS A 326 -0.57 -3.87 11.06
CA LYS A 326 -1.11 -4.41 12.31
C LYS A 326 -1.36 -5.92 12.21
N PRO A 327 -1.15 -6.67 13.31
CA PRO A 327 -1.58 -8.06 13.38
C PRO A 327 -3.07 -8.17 13.07
N TYR A 328 -3.45 -9.23 12.35
CA TYR A 328 -4.85 -9.53 12.10
C TYR A 328 -5.60 -9.75 13.42
N THR A 329 -6.61 -8.92 13.68
CA THR A 329 -7.52 -9.09 14.81
C THR A 329 -8.92 -9.40 14.27
N PRO A 330 -9.46 -10.61 14.51
CA PRO A 330 -10.83 -10.92 14.13
C PRO A 330 -11.79 -9.97 14.88
N SER A 331 -12.83 -9.51 14.18
CA SER A 331 -13.96 -8.75 14.72
C SER A 331 -13.72 -7.32 15.21
N THR A 332 -13.13 -6.47 14.39
CA THR A 332 -13.36 -5.01 14.52
C THR A 332 -14.68 -4.65 13.84
N TRP A 333 -15.60 -4.01 14.57
CA TRP A 333 -16.95 -3.64 14.10
C TRP A 333 -16.94 -2.94 12.73
N HIS A 334 -15.91 -2.15 12.44
CA HIS A 334 -15.77 -1.43 11.16
C HIS A 334 -15.55 -2.34 9.95
N MET A 335 -15.10 -3.60 10.14
CA MET A 335 -14.93 -4.54 9.02
C MET A 335 -16.26 -4.92 8.39
N TRP A 336 -17.37 -4.84 9.15
CA TRP A 336 -18.70 -4.97 8.59
C TRP A 336 -18.95 -3.90 7.53
N LEU A 337 -18.50 -2.66 7.70
CA LEU A 337 -18.69 -1.62 6.68
C LEU A 337 -17.95 -1.93 5.37
N LEU A 338 -16.88 -2.73 5.43
CA LEU A 338 -16.08 -3.12 4.27
C LEU A 338 -16.61 -4.40 3.59
N TRP A 339 -17.71 -4.99 4.06
CA TRP A 339 -18.28 -6.21 3.48
C TRP A 339 -18.51 -6.13 1.94
N PRO A 340 -18.93 -5.00 1.33
CA PRO A 340 -19.12 -4.95 -0.12
C PRO A 340 -17.79 -5.09 -0.87
N VAL A 341 -16.72 -4.51 -0.33
CA VAL A 341 -15.36 -4.63 -0.89
C VAL A 341 -14.86 -6.06 -0.74
N THR A 342 -15.10 -6.68 0.42
CA THR A 342 -14.77 -8.10 0.66
C THR A 342 -15.49 -9.00 -0.35
N LEU A 343 -16.79 -8.80 -0.56
CA LEU A 343 -17.58 -9.58 -1.51
C LEU A 343 -17.05 -9.41 -2.94
N CYS A 344 -16.81 -8.16 -3.36
CA CYS A 344 -16.24 -7.85 -4.66
C CYS A 344 -14.89 -8.57 -4.85
N SER A 345 -14.00 -8.51 -3.85
CA SER A 345 -12.73 -9.22 -3.90
C SER A 345 -12.91 -10.74 -3.96
N MET A 346 -13.86 -11.31 -3.24
CA MET A 346 -14.16 -12.75 -3.33
C MET A 346 -14.62 -13.15 -4.73
N MET A 347 -15.50 -12.36 -5.36
CA MET A 347 -15.92 -12.58 -6.74
C MET A 347 -14.73 -12.47 -7.70
N LEU A 348 -13.88 -11.45 -7.54
CA LEU A 348 -12.67 -11.29 -8.35
C LEU A 348 -11.73 -12.50 -8.21
N THR A 349 -11.52 -13.03 -7.01
CA THR A 349 -10.67 -14.23 -6.80
C THR A 349 -11.25 -15.52 -7.40
N TRP A 350 -12.55 -15.55 -7.71
CA TRP A 350 -13.14 -16.67 -8.44
C TRP A 350 -12.90 -16.59 -9.95
N ILE A 351 -12.80 -15.36 -10.47
CA ILE A 351 -12.56 -15.09 -11.90
C ILE A 351 -11.05 -15.07 -12.20
N TYR A 352 -10.24 -14.59 -11.26
CA TYR A 352 -8.80 -14.44 -11.42
C TYR A 352 -8.11 -15.81 -11.33
N CYS A 353 -7.53 -16.24 -12.44
CA CYS A 353 -6.92 -17.55 -12.61
C CYS A 353 -5.39 -17.47 -12.77
N SER A 354 -4.76 -16.44 -12.21
CA SER A 354 -3.29 -16.30 -12.22
C SER A 354 -2.78 -15.82 -10.88
N THR A 355 -1.50 -16.08 -10.61
CA THR A 355 -0.83 -15.50 -9.45
C THR A 355 -0.49 -14.04 -9.69
N PHE A 356 -0.37 -13.26 -8.62
CA PHE A 356 0.02 -11.87 -8.71
C PHE A 356 1.06 -11.51 -7.65
N VAL A 357 1.94 -10.58 -8.02
CA VAL A 357 2.97 -10.06 -7.12
C VAL A 357 2.31 -9.12 -6.11
N VAL A 358 2.44 -9.44 -4.83
CA VAL A 358 1.92 -8.63 -3.71
C VAL A 358 2.95 -7.58 -3.30
N GLU A 359 4.22 -7.96 -3.32
CA GLU A 359 5.31 -7.18 -2.76
C GLU A 359 6.66 -7.61 -3.35
N SER A 360 7.59 -6.66 -3.47
CA SER A 360 8.99 -6.90 -3.77
C SER A 360 9.86 -6.18 -2.76
N ASN A 361 10.79 -6.91 -2.14
CA ASN A 361 11.73 -6.42 -1.15
C ASN A 361 13.16 -6.69 -1.63
N ARG A 362 14.03 -5.70 -1.49
CA ARG A 362 15.45 -5.82 -1.85
C ARG A 362 16.30 -5.91 -0.59
N PHE A 363 17.03 -7.00 -0.45
CA PHE A 363 18.01 -7.23 0.61
C PHE A 363 19.40 -7.32 -0.03
N HIS A 364 20.13 -6.20 -0.05
CA HIS A 364 21.39 -6.07 -0.81
C HIS A 364 21.19 -6.49 -2.28
N ASN A 365 21.80 -7.59 -2.69
CA ASN A 365 21.73 -8.13 -4.05
C ASN A 365 20.61 -9.17 -4.24
N ILE A 366 19.79 -9.42 -3.21
CA ILE A 366 18.70 -10.40 -3.24
C ILE A 366 17.38 -9.66 -3.40
N ILE A 367 16.65 -9.97 -4.47
CA ILE A 367 15.28 -9.50 -4.68
C ILE A 367 14.34 -10.63 -4.27
N LEU A 368 13.56 -10.39 -3.22
CA LEU A 368 12.51 -11.28 -2.73
C LEU A 368 11.16 -10.75 -3.19
N GLN A 369 10.44 -11.53 -3.99
CA GLN A 369 9.04 -11.23 -4.32
C GLN A 369 8.09 -12.15 -3.57
N THR A 370 7.02 -11.59 -3.04
CA THR A 370 5.89 -12.36 -2.49
C THR A 370 4.79 -12.40 -3.53
N TRP A 371 4.42 -13.60 -3.95
CA TRP A 371 3.33 -13.83 -4.91
C TRP A 371 2.15 -14.45 -4.17
N ALA A 372 0.93 -14.05 -4.51
CA ALA A 372 -0.27 -14.63 -3.95
C ALA A 372 -1.08 -15.37 -5.02
N ILE A 373 -1.53 -16.56 -4.66
CA ILE A 373 -2.63 -17.24 -5.34
C ILE A 373 -3.93 -16.60 -4.86
N PRO A 374 -4.83 -16.17 -5.77
CA PRO A 374 -6.12 -15.57 -5.46
C PRO A 374 -7.12 -16.64 -4.95
N LYS A 375 -6.78 -17.36 -3.88
CA LYS A 375 -7.62 -18.41 -3.28
C LYS A 375 -7.53 -18.31 -1.75
N TYR A 376 -8.68 -18.47 -1.10
CA TYR A 376 -8.85 -18.47 0.35
C TYR A 376 -8.70 -19.88 0.95
N ASN A 377 -8.46 -19.96 2.26
CA ASN A 377 -8.39 -21.23 3.02
C ASN A 377 -9.59 -22.17 2.74
N ILE A 378 -10.78 -21.61 2.56
CA ILE A 378 -12.01 -22.38 2.29
C ILE A 378 -11.89 -23.15 0.96
N GLN A 379 -11.27 -22.55 -0.05
CA GLN A 379 -11.07 -23.19 -1.36
C GLN A 379 -10.00 -24.28 -1.28
N TYR A 380 -8.93 -24.09 -0.51
CA TYR A 380 -7.90 -25.13 -0.29
C TYR A 380 -8.46 -26.37 0.42
N ARG A 381 -9.51 -26.21 1.24
CA ARG A 381 -10.19 -27.34 1.90
C ARG A 381 -11.15 -28.08 0.99
N SER A 382 -11.51 -27.49 -0.16
CA SER A 382 -12.42 -28.10 -1.12
C SER A 382 -11.68 -29.08 -2.04
N LYS A 383 -12.13 -30.34 -2.06
CA LYS A 383 -11.57 -31.37 -2.96
C LYS A 383 -11.73 -30.99 -4.44
N SER A 384 -12.82 -30.32 -4.83
CA SER A 384 -13.07 -29.94 -6.22
C SER A 384 -12.11 -28.87 -6.74
N GLN A 385 -11.55 -28.04 -5.86
CA GLN A 385 -10.63 -26.96 -6.23
C GLN A 385 -9.17 -27.41 -6.25
N LYS A 386 -8.86 -28.61 -5.73
CA LYS A 386 -7.50 -29.12 -5.58
C LYS A 386 -6.70 -29.10 -6.87
N GLN A 387 -7.30 -29.54 -7.98
CA GLN A 387 -6.63 -29.54 -9.29
C GLN A 387 -6.35 -28.13 -9.79
N SER A 388 -7.33 -27.22 -9.69
CA SER A 388 -7.17 -25.82 -10.08
C SER A 388 -6.05 -25.14 -9.29
N ILE A 389 -6.00 -25.36 -7.97
CA ILE A 389 -4.93 -24.82 -7.11
C ILE A 389 -3.56 -25.41 -7.51
N ASN A 390 -3.49 -26.71 -7.76
CA ASN A 390 -2.24 -27.35 -8.19
C ASN A 390 -1.73 -26.79 -9.52
N ASN A 391 -2.62 -26.50 -10.47
CA ASN A 391 -2.26 -25.86 -11.73
C ASN A 391 -1.71 -24.45 -11.50
N LEU A 392 -2.34 -23.64 -10.64
CA LEU A 392 -1.85 -22.28 -10.31
C LEU A 392 -0.47 -22.29 -9.64
N ILE A 393 -0.21 -23.26 -8.77
CA ILE A 393 1.11 -23.45 -8.15
C ILE A 393 2.14 -23.86 -9.22
N GLU A 394 1.76 -24.76 -10.12
CA GLU A 394 2.62 -25.22 -11.22
C GLU A 394 3.00 -24.06 -12.15
N GLU A 395 2.01 -23.28 -12.59
CA GLU A 395 2.20 -22.07 -13.40
C GLU A 395 3.12 -21.06 -12.71
N ALA A 396 2.94 -20.82 -11.40
CA ALA A 396 3.81 -19.92 -10.65
C ALA A 396 5.26 -20.43 -10.57
N ILE A 397 5.47 -21.75 -10.47
CA ILE A 397 6.81 -22.34 -10.48
C ILE A 397 7.48 -22.14 -11.84
N LEU A 398 6.74 -22.38 -12.93
CA LEU A 398 7.25 -22.20 -14.28
C LEU A 398 7.53 -20.73 -14.60
N GLU A 399 6.66 -19.81 -14.17
CA GLU A 399 6.87 -18.37 -14.32
C GLU A 399 8.12 -17.92 -13.52
N ALA A 400 8.32 -18.45 -12.31
CA ALA A 400 9.51 -18.14 -11.52
C ALA A 400 10.81 -18.65 -12.17
N GLU A 401 10.79 -19.86 -12.76
CA GLU A 401 11.90 -20.40 -13.54
C GLU A 401 12.21 -19.53 -14.77
N GLU A 402 11.18 -19.15 -15.54
CA GLU A 402 11.32 -18.28 -16.71
C GLU A 402 11.92 -16.91 -16.32
N LYS A 403 11.48 -16.36 -15.18
CA LYS A 403 12.02 -15.13 -14.61
C LYS A 403 13.40 -15.30 -13.98
N GLY A 404 13.98 -16.51 -13.96
CA GLY A 404 15.33 -16.77 -13.48
C GLY A 404 15.47 -16.86 -11.95
N ALA A 405 14.38 -17.11 -11.22
CA ALA A 405 14.42 -17.27 -9.78
C ALA A 405 15.27 -18.47 -9.37
N ARG A 406 16.06 -18.30 -8.29
CA ARG A 406 16.89 -19.37 -7.74
C ARG A 406 16.14 -20.25 -6.77
N VAL A 407 15.21 -19.67 -6.03
CA VAL A 407 14.45 -20.36 -4.99
C VAL A 407 12.99 -19.93 -5.05
N LEU A 408 12.07 -20.90 -5.01
CA LEU A 408 10.66 -20.66 -4.77
C LEU A 408 10.24 -21.37 -3.49
N SER A 409 9.64 -20.63 -2.57
CA SER A 409 9.12 -21.17 -1.31
C SER A 409 7.60 -21.31 -1.35
N LEU A 410 7.09 -22.48 -0.99
CA LEU A 410 5.66 -22.78 -0.88
C LEU A 410 5.15 -22.39 0.51
N GLY A 411 4.50 -21.22 0.59
CA GLY A 411 3.90 -20.70 1.81
C GLY A 411 2.53 -21.29 2.13
N LEU A 412 2.18 -21.27 3.42
CA LEU A 412 0.85 -21.66 3.93
C LEU A 412 0.39 -23.05 3.44
N MET A 413 -0.79 -23.18 2.84
CA MET A 413 -1.34 -24.46 2.37
C MET A 413 -0.79 -24.89 1.00
N ASN A 414 0.04 -24.07 0.34
CA ASN A 414 0.68 -24.43 -0.94
C ASN A 414 1.67 -25.60 -0.82
N GLN A 415 2.19 -25.85 0.39
CA GLN A 415 3.09 -26.97 0.71
C GLN A 415 2.35 -28.21 1.23
N GLY A 416 1.03 -28.31 1.06
CA GLY A 416 0.25 -29.42 1.61
C GLY A 416 0.70 -30.80 1.11
N GLU A 417 0.91 -31.75 2.02
CA GLU A 417 1.26 -33.13 1.69
C GLU A 417 0.25 -33.78 0.75
N GLU A 418 -1.03 -33.73 1.14
CA GLU A 418 -2.12 -34.26 0.34
C GLU A 418 -2.28 -33.49 -0.97
N LEU A 419 -1.89 -32.22 -1.02
CA LEU A 419 -2.05 -31.34 -2.19
C LEU A 419 -1.05 -31.71 -3.29
N ASN A 420 0.25 -31.72 -2.96
CA ASN A 420 1.33 -31.85 -3.93
C ASN A 420 2.60 -32.51 -3.37
N MET A 421 2.49 -33.26 -2.26
CA MET A 421 3.60 -33.92 -1.59
C MET A 421 4.74 -32.95 -1.24
N TYR A 422 4.40 -31.80 -0.63
CA TYR A 422 5.37 -30.75 -0.28
C TYR A 422 6.14 -30.21 -1.50
N GLY A 423 5.49 -30.17 -2.67
CA GLY A 423 6.08 -29.79 -3.94
C GLY A 423 6.72 -30.93 -4.75
N GLY A 424 6.79 -32.16 -4.21
CA GLY A 424 7.40 -33.31 -4.87
C GLY A 424 6.78 -33.66 -6.22
N VAL A 425 5.46 -33.43 -6.38
CA VAL A 425 4.76 -33.66 -7.67
C VAL A 425 5.38 -32.82 -8.80
N TYR A 426 5.74 -31.57 -8.53
CA TYR A 426 6.28 -30.67 -9.56
C TYR A 426 7.70 -31.04 -9.96
N MET A 427 8.49 -31.54 -9.01
CA MET A 427 9.84 -32.05 -9.29
C MET A 427 9.83 -33.31 -10.15
N GLN A 428 8.82 -34.17 -9.96
CA GLN A 428 8.64 -35.35 -10.80
C GLN A 428 8.17 -34.99 -12.21
N LYS A 429 7.24 -34.03 -12.33
CA LYS A 429 6.74 -33.56 -13.63
C LYS A 429 7.78 -32.79 -14.44
N HIS A 430 8.59 -31.97 -13.76
CA HIS A 430 9.57 -31.08 -14.39
C HIS A 430 10.98 -31.35 -13.81
N PRO A 431 11.63 -32.46 -14.18
CA PRO A 431 12.91 -32.87 -13.60
C PRO A 431 14.08 -31.94 -13.95
N GLN A 432 13.89 -31.03 -14.92
CA GLN A 432 14.90 -30.09 -15.39
C GLN A 432 14.77 -28.68 -14.77
N LEU A 433 13.89 -28.48 -13.79
CA LEU A 433 13.75 -27.20 -13.09
C LEU A 433 15.07 -26.80 -12.41
N LYS A 434 15.52 -25.57 -12.66
CA LYS A 434 16.72 -25.00 -12.03
C LYS A 434 16.36 -24.27 -10.74
N VAL A 435 15.14 -23.73 -10.65
CA VAL A 435 14.58 -23.14 -9.44
C VAL A 435 14.46 -24.20 -8.35
N LYS A 436 15.04 -23.90 -7.19
CA LYS A 436 14.96 -24.79 -6.03
C LYS A 436 13.63 -24.59 -5.33
N LEU A 437 12.79 -25.62 -5.34
CA LEU A 437 11.53 -25.62 -4.61
C LEU A 437 11.78 -25.96 -3.14
N VAL A 438 11.28 -25.13 -2.23
CA VAL A 438 11.39 -25.35 -0.78
C VAL A 438 10.03 -25.19 -0.11
N ASP A 439 9.74 -26.01 0.89
CA ASP A 439 8.52 -25.91 1.72
C ASP A 439 8.73 -25.06 2.98
N GLY A 440 9.97 -24.69 3.30
CA GLY A 440 10.32 -23.89 4.48
C GLY A 440 10.26 -24.66 5.81
N SER A 441 10.01 -25.98 5.79
CA SER A 441 9.83 -26.80 7.00
C SER A 441 11.03 -26.73 7.95
N SER A 442 12.26 -26.84 7.41
CA SER A 442 13.49 -26.82 8.23
C SER A 442 13.70 -25.48 8.94
N LEU A 443 13.40 -24.36 8.26
CA LEU A 443 13.49 -23.04 8.86
C LEU A 443 12.45 -22.85 9.96
N ALA A 444 11.21 -23.31 9.73
CA ALA A 444 10.15 -23.29 10.74
C ALA A 444 10.56 -24.08 12.00
N VAL A 445 11.14 -25.28 11.83
CA VAL A 445 11.66 -26.09 12.94
C VAL A 445 12.77 -25.36 13.69
N ALA A 446 13.74 -24.77 12.98
CA ALA A 446 14.85 -24.03 13.59
C ALA A 446 14.36 -22.82 14.40
N VAL A 447 13.39 -22.06 13.88
CA VAL A 447 12.79 -20.91 14.57
C VAL A 447 12.09 -21.35 15.85
N VAL A 448 11.29 -22.43 15.80
CA VAL A 448 10.61 -22.95 16.99
C VAL A 448 11.63 -23.43 18.02
N LEU A 449 12.65 -24.19 17.62
CA LEU A 449 13.72 -24.64 18.53
C LEU A 449 14.44 -23.47 19.21
N ASN A 450 14.73 -22.40 18.47
CA ASN A 450 15.39 -21.21 19.02
C ASN A 450 14.48 -20.38 19.93
N SER A 451 13.17 -20.53 19.80
CA SER A 451 12.18 -19.82 20.61
C SER A 451 11.87 -20.52 21.94
N ILE A 452 12.35 -21.76 22.13
CA ILE A 452 12.14 -22.50 23.38
C ILE A 452 13.06 -21.94 24.47
N PRO A 453 12.52 -21.59 25.66
CA PRO A 453 13.33 -21.08 26.77
C PRO A 453 14.48 -22.01 27.15
N LYS A 454 15.62 -21.41 27.52
CA LYS A 454 16.77 -22.17 28.05
C LYS A 454 16.35 -22.88 29.34
N GLY A 455 16.72 -24.16 29.47
CA GLY A 455 16.37 -24.99 30.63
C GLY A 455 15.03 -25.74 30.52
N THR A 456 14.30 -25.62 29.40
CA THR A 456 13.12 -26.46 29.14
C THR A 456 13.51 -27.93 29.05
N THR A 457 12.93 -28.76 29.91
CA THR A 457 13.17 -30.22 29.98
C THR A 457 12.06 -31.04 29.32
N GLN A 458 10.87 -30.47 29.15
CA GLN A 458 9.71 -31.14 28.57
C GLN A 458 8.91 -30.17 27.67
N VAL A 459 8.43 -30.66 26.54
CA VAL A 459 7.58 -29.94 25.59
C VAL A 459 6.40 -30.83 25.21
N VAL A 460 5.20 -30.26 25.13
CA VAL A 460 4.00 -30.96 24.64
C VAL A 460 3.73 -30.53 23.21
N LEU A 461 3.59 -31.49 22.30
CA LEU A 461 3.10 -31.25 20.93
C LEU A 461 1.58 -31.42 20.89
N ARG A 462 0.86 -30.45 20.31
CA ARG A 462 -0.60 -30.48 20.16
C ARG A 462 -1.01 -30.31 18.70
N GLY A 463 -2.04 -31.06 18.32
CA GLY A 463 -2.67 -30.99 16.98
C GLY A 463 -2.15 -32.07 16.05
N LYS A 464 -2.54 -31.99 14.77
CA LYS A 464 -2.02 -32.93 13.75
C LYS A 464 -0.49 -32.86 13.71
N LEU A 465 0.15 -34.01 13.44
CA LEU A 465 1.60 -34.14 13.27
C LEU A 465 2.01 -34.13 11.79
N PRO A 466 2.18 -32.93 11.16
CA PRO A 466 2.76 -32.81 9.83
C PRO A 466 4.28 -33.06 9.88
N LYS A 467 4.91 -33.09 8.71
CA LYS A 467 6.38 -33.18 8.55
C LYS A 467 7.17 -32.26 9.50
N VAL A 468 6.75 -31.00 9.66
CA VAL A 468 7.37 -30.03 10.57
C VAL A 468 7.33 -30.50 12.03
N ALA A 469 6.20 -31.00 12.50
CA ALA A 469 6.05 -31.46 13.88
C ALA A 469 6.90 -32.71 14.15
N CYS A 470 6.98 -33.64 13.19
CA CYS A 470 7.84 -34.82 13.29
C CYS A 470 9.33 -34.43 13.33
N ALA A 471 9.76 -33.50 12.47
CA ALA A 471 11.13 -33.00 12.46
C ALA A 471 11.48 -32.23 13.74
N LEU A 472 10.53 -31.46 14.28
CA LEU A 472 10.67 -30.77 15.56
C LEU A 472 10.81 -31.77 16.72
N ALA A 473 9.94 -32.78 16.78
CA ALA A 473 10.01 -33.84 17.79
C ALA A 473 11.37 -34.53 17.77
N PHE A 474 11.87 -34.89 16.58
CA PHE A 474 13.19 -35.47 16.41
C PHE A 474 14.30 -34.57 16.96
N ALA A 475 14.31 -33.29 16.58
CA ALA A 475 15.34 -32.34 17.02
C ALA A 475 15.30 -32.06 18.53
N LEU A 476 14.11 -32.09 19.14
CA LEU A 476 13.93 -31.95 20.59
C LEU A 476 14.47 -33.17 21.35
N CYS A 477 14.14 -34.38 20.89
CA CYS A 477 14.66 -35.61 21.47
C CYS A 477 16.20 -35.66 21.42
N GLN A 478 16.81 -35.25 20.30
CA GLN A 478 18.27 -35.15 20.19
C GLN A 478 18.90 -34.15 21.16
N LYS A 479 18.17 -33.09 21.54
CA LYS A 479 18.57 -32.14 22.58
C LYS A 479 18.28 -32.63 24.00
N ARG A 480 17.89 -33.90 24.16
CA ARG A 480 17.48 -34.55 25.42
C ARG A 480 16.27 -33.91 26.10
N ILE A 481 15.45 -33.17 25.34
CA ILE A 481 14.18 -32.61 25.79
C ILE A 481 13.11 -33.67 25.62
N GLN A 482 12.31 -33.91 26.66
CA GLN A 482 11.21 -34.85 26.61
C GLN A 482 10.06 -34.28 25.77
N VAL A 483 9.61 -35.03 24.77
CA VAL A 483 8.49 -34.68 23.90
C VAL A 483 7.29 -35.49 24.32
N SER A 484 6.24 -34.80 24.76
CA SER A 484 4.98 -35.42 25.15
C SER A 484 3.91 -35.20 24.10
N VAL A 485 3.18 -36.26 23.77
CA VAL A 485 2.00 -36.23 22.89
C VAL A 485 0.77 -36.71 23.64
N LEU A 486 -0.40 -36.25 23.22
CA LEU A 486 -1.66 -36.46 23.96
C LEU A 486 -2.47 -37.65 23.45
N ARG A 487 -2.25 -38.06 22.20
CA ARG A 487 -3.02 -39.13 21.56
C ARG A 487 -2.13 -40.33 21.23
N GLU A 488 -2.70 -41.52 21.37
CA GLU A 488 -2.00 -42.78 21.10
C GLU A 488 -1.61 -42.90 19.62
N ASP A 489 -2.49 -42.53 18.70
CA ASP A 489 -2.19 -42.56 17.26
C ASP A 489 -1.04 -41.61 16.87
N GLU A 490 -0.91 -40.49 17.56
CA GLU A 490 0.18 -39.53 17.38
C GLU A 490 1.51 -40.09 17.93
N TYR A 491 1.45 -40.76 19.08
CA TYR A 491 2.60 -41.43 19.69
C TYR A 491 3.12 -42.54 18.79
N GLU A 492 2.26 -43.46 18.34
CA GLU A 492 2.66 -44.57 17.47
C GLU A 492 3.29 -44.07 16.16
N LYS A 493 2.74 -43.01 15.57
CA LYS A 493 3.28 -42.40 14.35
C LYS A 493 4.69 -41.86 14.57
N LEU A 494 4.93 -41.15 15.68
CA LEU A 494 6.25 -40.61 16.01
C LEU A 494 7.23 -41.70 16.44
N ASP A 495 6.78 -42.66 17.24
CA ASP A 495 7.60 -43.78 17.69
C ASP A 495 8.11 -44.59 16.50
N LYS A 496 7.24 -44.86 15.51
CA LYS A 496 7.63 -45.52 14.25
C LYS A 496 8.63 -44.71 13.43
N LEU A 497 8.54 -43.37 13.44
CA LEU A 497 9.45 -42.48 12.70
C LEU A 497 10.80 -42.28 13.41
N LEU A 498 10.79 -42.20 14.74
CA LEU A 498 11.95 -41.89 15.56
C LEU A 498 12.71 -43.16 15.95
N GLY A 499 12.00 -44.27 16.19
CA GLY A 499 12.55 -45.55 16.64
C GLY A 499 13.49 -45.36 17.85
N THR A 500 14.65 -46.01 17.80
CA THR A 500 15.69 -45.91 18.83
C THR A 500 16.30 -44.51 18.97
N LYS A 501 16.12 -43.62 17.98
CA LYS A 501 16.66 -42.25 17.99
C LYS A 501 15.89 -41.31 18.92
N SER A 502 14.78 -41.78 19.51
CA SER A 502 14.06 -41.03 20.55
C SER A 502 14.78 -41.05 21.91
N GLU A 503 15.72 -41.98 22.15
CA GLU A 503 16.40 -42.19 23.44
C GLU A 503 15.43 -42.25 24.65
N GLY A 504 14.20 -42.74 24.46
CA GLY A 504 13.17 -42.78 25.51
C GLY A 504 12.62 -41.40 25.92
N LYS A 505 12.85 -40.37 25.11
CA LYS A 505 12.37 -39.00 25.34
C LYS A 505 10.98 -38.72 24.75
N LEU A 506 10.42 -39.64 23.98
CA LEU A 506 9.03 -39.57 23.54
C LEU A 506 8.12 -40.21 24.60
N VAL A 507 7.10 -39.49 25.07
CA VAL A 507 6.18 -39.98 26.10
C VAL A 507 4.73 -39.70 25.74
N LEU A 508 3.85 -40.69 25.94
CA LEU A 508 2.41 -40.50 25.91
C LEU A 508 1.96 -39.93 27.26
N SER A 509 1.38 -38.73 27.28
CA SER A 509 0.86 -38.12 28.52
C SER A 509 -0.62 -37.79 28.40
N LYS A 510 -1.42 -38.31 29.33
CA LYS A 510 -2.87 -38.03 29.43
C LYS A 510 -3.18 -36.74 30.21
N SER A 511 -2.19 -36.15 30.89
CA SER A 511 -2.31 -34.90 31.63
C SER A 511 -1.08 -34.00 31.46
N TYR A 512 -1.26 -32.68 31.44
CA TYR A 512 -0.15 -31.73 31.37
C TYR A 512 -0.51 -30.41 32.07
N THR A 513 0.49 -29.78 32.68
CA THR A 513 0.41 -28.41 33.21
C THR A 513 1.14 -27.47 32.26
N CYS A 514 0.42 -26.55 31.63
CA CYS A 514 0.99 -25.67 30.62
C CYS A 514 1.46 -24.34 31.25
N LYS A 515 2.76 -24.09 31.28
CA LYS A 515 3.28 -22.72 31.29
C LYS A 515 3.35 -22.27 29.84
N VAL A 516 2.25 -21.69 29.33
CA VAL A 516 2.26 -21.06 28.01
C VAL A 516 3.33 -19.96 28.06
N PRO A 517 4.44 -20.04 27.30
CA PRO A 517 5.23 -18.85 27.06
C PRO A 517 4.26 -17.87 26.41
N LYS A 518 4.07 -16.66 26.97
CA LYS A 518 3.35 -15.58 26.27
C LYS A 518 3.82 -15.64 24.81
N PRO A 519 2.91 -15.72 23.82
CA PRO A 519 3.33 -15.84 22.44
C PRO A 519 4.30 -14.70 22.15
N VAL A 520 5.57 -15.06 21.92
CA VAL A 520 6.59 -14.12 21.47
C VAL A 520 6.31 -13.87 19.99
N LEU A 521 5.16 -13.26 19.73
CA LEU A 521 4.77 -12.68 18.44
C LEU A 521 4.81 -11.15 18.49
N ASN A 522 5.22 -10.57 19.62
CA ASN A 522 5.71 -9.19 19.67
C ASN A 522 7.19 -9.13 19.31
N TYR A 523 7.54 -9.56 18.09
CA TYR A 523 8.79 -9.06 17.50
C TYR A 523 8.50 -7.65 16.98
N HIS A 524 8.76 -6.65 17.83
CA HIS A 524 9.27 -5.40 17.29
C HIS A 524 10.58 -5.77 16.59
N PHE A 525 10.57 -5.83 15.26
CA PHE A 525 11.79 -5.68 14.48
C PHE A 525 12.31 -4.27 14.75
N LYS A 526 13.00 -4.07 15.87
CA LYS A 526 14.01 -3.03 15.97
C LYS A 526 15.17 -3.58 15.16
N VAL A 527 15.27 -3.16 13.90
CA VAL A 527 16.54 -3.23 13.18
C VAL A 527 17.49 -2.35 13.98
N GLN A 528 18.18 -2.94 14.96
CA GLN A 528 19.39 -2.32 15.49
C GLN A 528 20.35 -2.29 14.32
N SER A 529 20.64 -1.09 13.85
CA SER A 529 21.79 -0.79 13.02
C SER A 529 23.01 -1.41 13.70
N LEU A 530 23.44 -2.57 13.21
CA LEU A 530 24.76 -3.09 13.53
C LEU A 530 25.73 -2.18 12.79
N SER A 531 26.17 -1.13 13.49
CA SER A 531 27.42 -0.47 13.20
C SER A 531 28.51 -1.50 13.45
N TYR A 532 29.05 -2.06 12.37
CA TYR A 532 30.33 -2.75 12.42
C TYR A 532 31.37 -1.74 11.94
N SER A 533 32.21 -1.32 12.89
CA SER A 533 33.54 -0.76 12.67
C SER A 533 34.43 -1.76 11.94
#